data_AF-A0A925C5B9-F1
#
_entry.id   AF-A0A925C5B9-F1
#
_cell.length_a   1.000
_cell.length_b   1.000
_cell.length_c   1.000
_cell.angle_alpha   90.00
_cell.angle_beta   90.00
_cell.angle_gamma   90.00
#
_symmetry.space_group_name_H-M   'P 1'
#
loop_
_entity.id
_entity.type
_entity.pdbx_description
1 polymer ?
#
loop_
_entity_poly.entity_id
_entity_poly.type
_entity_poly.pdbx_seq_one_letter_code
_entity_poly.pdbx_strand_id
1 'polypeptide(L)'
;MGVILAETEGSAKSIIEAFSAANVNIMVQEFIREANGSDIRAFVIGGEVVAATKRIGRPGEFRANLHRGGTAVKVELTNEERQIASRAATALGLNVSGVDLVRSRHGPLIMEVNSSPGLEGIEGASGIDIASRIIDFLEQNASYGKTETKGVG
;
A
#
# COMPACT_ATOMS: atom_id res chain seq x y z
N MET A 1 0.45 -8.32 14.72
CA MET A 1 1.06 -7.06 15.25
C MET A 1 2.52 -7.09 14.86
N GLY A 2 3.08 -6.01 14.29
CA GLY A 2 4.48 -6.03 13.81
C GLY A 2 5.07 -4.68 13.40
N VAL A 3 4.39 -3.57 13.70
CA VAL A 3 4.89 -2.21 13.43
C VAL A 3 4.79 -1.41 14.72
N ILE A 4 5.92 -0.85 15.15
CA ILE A 4 6.09 -0.14 16.42
C ILE A 4 6.71 1.22 16.11
N LEU A 5 6.19 2.29 16.73
CA LEU A 5 6.80 3.61 16.68
C LEU A 5 7.77 3.74 17.87
N ALA A 6 9.04 3.98 17.58
CA ALA A 6 10.02 4.38 18.58
C ALA A 6 10.10 5.91 18.63
N GLU A 7 9.65 6.51 19.73
CA GLU A 7 9.56 7.98 19.86
C GLU A 7 10.90 8.64 20.22
N THR A 8 11.87 7.84 20.66
CA THR A 8 13.19 8.29 21.09
C THR A 8 14.28 7.34 20.60
N GLU A 9 15.50 7.84 20.44
CA GLU A 9 16.66 7.01 20.08
C GLU A 9 16.89 5.89 21.11
N GLY A 10 16.72 6.19 22.40
CA GLY A 10 16.82 5.19 23.47
C GLY A 10 15.79 4.07 23.33
N SER A 11 14.53 4.39 23.01
CA SER A 11 13.50 3.35 22.78
C SER A 11 13.77 2.56 21.50
N ALA A 12 14.22 3.22 20.43
CA ALA A 12 14.60 2.54 19.19
C ALA A 12 15.73 1.53 19.43
N LYS A 13 16.78 1.93 20.14
CA LYS A 13 17.92 1.07 20.49
C LYS A 13 17.47 -0.15 21.29
N SER A 14 16.68 0.05 22.34
CA SER A 14 16.15 -1.06 23.16
C SER A 14 15.29 -2.05 22.36
N ILE A 15 14.46 -1.55 21.43
CA ILE A 15 13.64 -2.39 20.55
C ILE A 15 14.54 -3.21 19.62
N ILE A 16 15.52 -2.56 18.97
CA ILE A 16 16.46 -3.22 18.05
C ILE A 16 17.25 -4.32 18.78
N GLU A 17 17.80 -4.02 19.96
CA GLU A 17 18.55 -4.99 20.77
C GLU A 17 17.68 -6.19 21.16
N ALA A 18 16.44 -5.97 21.58
CA ALA A 18 15.52 -7.03 21.96
C ALA A 18 15.18 -7.97 20.79
N PHE A 19 14.84 -7.42 19.61
CA PHE A 19 14.54 -8.25 18.43
C PHE A 19 15.78 -8.93 17.85
N SER A 20 16.94 -8.29 17.91
CA SER A 20 18.21 -8.89 17.50
C SER A 20 18.59 -10.08 18.39
N ALA A 21 18.44 -9.95 19.71
CA ALA A 21 18.68 -11.05 20.66
C ALA A 21 17.70 -12.23 20.44
N ALA A 22 16.49 -11.95 19.98
CA ALA A 22 15.50 -12.96 19.60
C ALA A 22 15.73 -13.54 18.18
N ASN A 23 16.78 -13.12 17.48
CA ASN A 23 17.08 -13.51 16.10
C ASN A 23 15.91 -13.25 15.12
N VAL A 24 15.22 -12.13 15.30
CA VAL A 24 14.11 -11.70 14.45
C VAL A 24 14.59 -10.63 13.48
N ASN A 25 14.28 -10.81 12.19
CA ASN A 25 14.56 -9.80 11.17
C ASN A 25 13.68 -8.56 11.40
N ILE A 26 14.31 -7.38 11.37
CA ILE A 26 13.63 -6.10 11.52
C ILE A 26 13.95 -5.18 10.36
N MET A 27 13.01 -4.28 10.06
CA MET A 27 13.19 -3.18 9.14
C MET A 27 12.98 -1.88 9.90
N VAL A 28 14.00 -1.02 9.92
CA VAL A 28 13.93 0.31 10.54
C VAL A 28 13.71 1.34 9.43
N GLN A 29 12.72 2.20 9.61
CA GLN A 29 12.34 3.22 8.63
C GLN A 29 12.12 4.57 9.30
N GLU A 30 12.26 5.64 8.52
CA GLU A 30 11.89 6.99 8.94
C GLU A 30 10.39 7.07 9.26
N PHE A 31 10.05 7.81 10.32
CA PHE A 31 8.65 8.11 10.64
C PHE A 31 8.19 9.39 9.93
N ILE A 32 7.30 9.23 8.94
CA ILE A 32 6.71 10.34 8.19
C ILE A 32 5.58 10.99 9.01
N ARG A 33 5.95 11.88 9.94
CA ARG A 33 5.01 12.47 10.91
C ARG A 33 3.93 13.33 10.25
N GLU A 34 4.26 14.02 9.16
CA GLU A 34 3.34 14.87 8.40
C GLU A 34 2.19 14.10 7.74
N ALA A 35 2.33 12.78 7.58
CA ALA A 35 1.25 11.92 7.13
C ALA A 35 0.09 11.86 8.13
N ASN A 36 0.37 12.19 9.40
CA ASN A 36 -0.60 12.31 10.49
C ASN A 36 -1.53 11.09 10.61
N GLY A 37 -0.94 9.88 10.60
CA GLY A 37 -1.68 8.63 10.70
C GLY A 37 -2.57 8.33 9.49
N SER A 38 -2.28 8.92 8.33
CA SER A 38 -3.00 8.66 7.09
C SER A 38 -2.08 8.16 5.99
N ASP A 39 -2.63 7.34 5.11
CA ASP A 39 -1.96 6.87 3.91
C ASP A 39 -2.95 6.78 2.75
N ILE A 40 -2.44 6.48 1.56
CA ILE A 40 -3.22 6.37 0.33
C ILE A 40 -3.02 4.98 -0.22
N ARG A 41 -4.12 4.26 -0.48
CA ARG A 41 -4.10 3.02 -1.24
C ARG A 41 -4.51 3.32 -2.68
N ALA A 42 -3.59 3.12 -3.62
CA ALA A 42 -3.85 3.12 -5.05
C ALA A 42 -4.03 1.67 -5.53
N PHE A 43 -5.10 1.39 -6.24
CA PHE A 43 -5.37 0.07 -6.81
C PHE A 43 -5.00 0.05 -8.27
N VAL A 44 -4.08 -0.83 -8.63
CA VAL A 44 -3.49 -0.92 -9.96
C VAL A 44 -3.95 -2.19 -10.65
N ILE A 45 -4.45 -2.06 -11.87
CA ILE A 45 -4.79 -3.17 -12.78
C ILE A 45 -4.09 -2.92 -14.11
N GLY A 46 -3.31 -3.88 -14.61
CA GLY A 46 -2.65 -3.78 -15.91
C GLY A 46 -1.67 -2.61 -16.05
N GLY A 47 -1.14 -2.10 -14.93
CA GLY A 47 -0.29 -0.90 -14.91
C GLY A 47 -1.06 0.42 -14.81
N GLU A 48 -2.39 0.41 -14.73
CA GLU A 48 -3.20 1.62 -14.55
C GLU A 48 -3.82 1.69 -13.15
N VAL A 49 -3.80 2.88 -12.53
CA VAL A 49 -4.52 3.11 -11.26
C VAL A 49 -6.01 3.29 -11.54
N VAL A 50 -6.81 2.29 -11.17
CA VAL A 50 -8.26 2.26 -11.41
C VAL A 50 -9.07 2.90 -10.27
N ALA A 51 -8.54 2.89 -9.05
CA ALA A 51 -9.19 3.46 -7.88
C ALA A 51 -8.14 3.90 -6.87
N ALA A 52 -8.49 4.87 -6.01
CA ALA A 52 -7.66 5.26 -4.88
C ALA A 52 -8.50 5.70 -3.69
N THR A 53 -8.03 5.36 -2.50
CA THR A 53 -8.64 5.80 -1.24
C THR A 53 -7.58 6.31 -0.28
N LYS A 54 -7.93 7.33 0.48
CA LYS A 54 -7.16 7.77 1.65
C LYS A 54 -7.69 7.03 2.87
N ARG A 55 -6.81 6.35 3.59
CA ARG A 55 -7.14 5.72 4.87
C ARG A 55 -6.64 6.61 5.99
N ILE A 56 -7.45 6.76 7.04
CA ILE A 56 -7.15 7.63 8.17
C ILE A 56 -7.26 6.80 9.44
N GLY A 57 -6.18 6.73 10.21
CA GLY A 57 -6.14 6.06 11.50
C GLY A 57 -7.04 6.72 12.53
N ARG A 58 -7.34 5.99 13.61
CA ARG A 58 -8.09 6.54 14.74
C ARG A 58 -7.25 7.59 15.48
N PRO A 59 -7.89 8.52 16.22
CA PRO A 59 -7.16 9.42 17.11
C PRO A 59 -6.22 8.65 18.05
N GLY A 60 -4.94 9.05 18.08
CA GLY A 60 -3.90 8.39 18.88
C GLY A 60 -3.28 7.13 18.23
N GLU A 61 -3.70 6.74 17.03
CA GLU A 61 -3.11 5.63 16.29
C GLU A 61 -2.37 6.15 15.05
N PHE A 62 -1.09 5.84 14.94
CA PHE A 62 -0.26 6.28 13.81
C PHE A 62 -0.45 5.40 12.56
N ARG A 63 -1.10 4.24 12.70
CA ARG A 63 -1.39 3.30 11.61
C ARG A 63 -2.78 3.55 11.02
N ALA A 64 -2.86 3.61 9.69
CA ALA A 64 -4.10 3.92 8.98
C ALA A 64 -4.97 2.67 8.62
N ASN A 65 -4.61 1.48 9.11
CA ASN A 65 -5.24 0.23 8.69
C ASN A 65 -6.75 0.19 9.02
N LEU A 66 -7.59 -0.10 8.02
CA LEU A 66 -9.06 -0.14 8.16
C LEU A 66 -9.54 -1.18 9.18
N HIS A 67 -8.91 -2.36 9.24
CA HIS A 67 -9.24 -3.40 10.22
C HIS A 67 -9.00 -2.97 11.69
N ARG A 68 -8.32 -1.84 11.93
CA ARG A 68 -8.16 -1.24 13.26
C ARG A 68 -9.13 -0.10 13.52
N GLY A 69 -10.13 0.01 12.65
CA GLY A 69 -11.22 0.98 12.69
C GLY A 69 -10.82 2.39 12.29
N GLY A 70 -9.81 2.50 11.40
CA GLY A 70 -9.64 3.69 10.59
C GLY A 70 -10.77 3.86 9.57
N THR A 71 -10.87 5.05 8.98
CA THR A 71 -11.87 5.36 7.95
C THR A 71 -11.22 5.37 6.56
N ALA A 72 -11.98 4.97 5.54
CA ALA A 72 -11.59 5.10 4.14
C ALA A 72 -12.43 6.18 3.47
N VAL A 73 -11.79 7.10 2.76
CA VAL A 73 -12.47 8.13 1.95
C VAL A 73 -11.88 8.14 0.55
N LYS A 74 -12.69 8.53 -0.43
CA LYS A 74 -12.21 8.76 -1.80
C LYS A 74 -11.10 9.82 -1.79
N VAL A 75 -10.07 9.62 -2.59
CA VAL A 75 -8.98 10.59 -2.77
C VAL A 75 -8.63 10.73 -4.23
N GLU A 76 -8.30 11.95 -4.64
CA GLU A 76 -7.70 12.21 -5.95
C GLU A 76 -6.17 12.14 -5.81
N LEU A 77 -5.57 11.33 -6.67
CA LEU A 77 -4.12 11.22 -6.77
C LEU A 77 -3.56 12.36 -7.61
N THR A 78 -2.38 12.86 -7.22
CA THR A 78 -1.57 13.67 -8.12
C THR A 78 -1.05 12.82 -9.29
N ASN A 79 -0.58 13.48 -10.35
CA ASN A 79 0.05 12.78 -11.47
C ASN A 79 1.28 11.98 -11.02
N GLU A 80 2.07 12.53 -10.10
CA GLU A 80 3.25 11.86 -9.54
C GLU A 80 2.87 10.61 -8.74
N GLU A 81 1.84 10.69 -7.88
CA GLU A 81 1.31 9.56 -7.11
C GLU A 81 0.80 8.43 -8.01
N ARG A 82 0.08 8.79 -9.08
CA ARG A 82 -0.42 7.82 -10.06
C ARG A 82 0.72 7.13 -10.80
N GLN A 83 1.73 7.89 -11.23
CA GLN A 83 2.89 7.37 -11.96
C GLN A 83 3.74 6.47 -11.08
N ILE A 84 4.03 6.86 -9.84
CA ILE A 84 4.88 6.06 -8.94
C ILE A 84 4.18 4.75 -8.57
N ALA A 85 2.86 4.75 -8.35
CA ALA A 85 2.10 3.53 -8.08
C ALA A 85 2.09 2.56 -9.28
N SER A 86 1.81 3.07 -10.48
CA SER A 86 1.86 2.27 -11.72
C SER A 86 3.26 1.65 -11.96
N ARG A 87 4.32 2.46 -11.77
CA ARG A 87 5.70 2.00 -11.91
C ARG A 87 6.08 0.95 -10.87
N ALA A 88 5.61 1.08 -9.63
CA ALA A 88 5.86 0.11 -8.58
C ALA A 88 5.28 -1.26 -8.91
N ALA A 89 4.00 -1.31 -9.32
CA ALA A 89 3.35 -2.55 -9.74
C ALA A 89 4.08 -3.19 -10.94
N THR A 90 4.45 -2.36 -11.93
CA THR A 90 5.19 -2.81 -13.12
C THR A 90 6.56 -3.37 -12.77
N ALA A 91 7.31 -2.69 -11.89
CA ALA A 91 8.64 -3.13 -11.46
C ALA A 91 8.62 -4.49 -10.74
N LEU A 92 7.51 -4.79 -10.06
CA LEU A 92 7.28 -6.07 -9.38
C LEU A 92 6.58 -7.12 -10.26
N GLY A 93 6.25 -6.80 -11.52
CA GLY A 93 5.57 -7.72 -12.44
C GLY A 93 4.11 -8.02 -12.07
N LEU A 94 3.47 -7.19 -11.24
CA LEU A 94 2.12 -7.44 -10.74
C LEU A 94 1.06 -6.86 -11.69
N ASN A 95 0.18 -7.73 -12.21
CA ASN A 95 -0.96 -7.30 -13.03
C ASN A 95 -2.07 -6.67 -12.17
N VAL A 96 -2.24 -7.12 -10.92
CA VAL A 96 -3.22 -6.60 -9.96
C VAL A 96 -2.49 -6.35 -8.65
N SER A 97 -2.59 -5.15 -8.10
CA SER A 97 -1.95 -4.83 -6.82
C SER A 97 -2.57 -3.63 -6.12
N GLY A 98 -2.45 -3.59 -4.80
CA GLY A 98 -2.65 -2.37 -4.01
C GLY A 98 -1.30 -1.77 -3.67
N VAL A 99 -1.08 -0.51 -4.03
CA VAL A 99 0.12 0.24 -3.69
C VAL A 99 -0.22 1.24 -2.60
N ASP A 100 0.43 1.09 -1.45
CA ASP A 100 0.27 2.00 -0.32
C ASP A 100 1.32 3.10 -0.39
N LEU A 101 0.85 4.34 -0.37
CA LEU A 101 1.62 5.57 -0.50
C LEU A 101 1.45 6.43 0.74
N VAL A 102 2.50 7.16 1.09
CA VAL A 102 2.45 8.21 2.10
C VAL A 102 2.92 9.52 1.48
N ARG A 103 2.15 10.60 1.71
CA ARG A 103 2.54 11.96 1.33
C ARG A 103 3.57 12.47 2.34
N SER A 104 4.79 12.74 1.88
CA SER A 104 5.85 13.37 2.68
C SER A 104 6.18 14.76 2.17
N ARG A 105 6.95 15.54 2.93
CA ARG A 105 7.48 16.84 2.50
C ARG A 105 8.42 16.75 1.29
N HIS A 106 8.96 15.57 1.01
CA HIS A 106 9.90 15.34 -0.09
C HIS A 106 9.26 14.60 -1.28
N GLY A 107 7.92 14.48 -1.30
CA GLY A 107 7.16 13.81 -2.35
C GLY A 107 6.45 12.54 -1.87
N PRO A 108 5.73 11.82 -2.77
CA PRO A 108 5.06 10.58 -2.43
C PRO A 108 6.06 9.44 -2.23
N LEU A 109 5.93 8.70 -1.13
CA LEU A 109 6.76 7.54 -0.79
C LEU A 109 5.92 6.26 -0.86
N ILE A 110 6.48 5.19 -1.43
CA ILE A 110 5.85 3.86 -1.43
C ILE A 110 6.16 3.17 -0.09
N MET A 111 5.12 2.67 0.57
CA MET A 111 5.22 1.92 1.83
C MET A 111 5.14 0.41 1.62
N GLU A 112 4.18 -0.04 0.80
CA GLU A 112 3.91 -1.45 0.54
C GLU A 112 3.36 -1.61 -0.88
N VAL A 113 3.66 -2.73 -1.52
CA VAL A 113 2.91 -3.20 -2.69
C VAL A 113 2.36 -4.59 -2.39
N ASN A 114 1.04 -4.70 -2.42
CA ASN A 114 0.31 -5.91 -2.07
C ASN A 114 -0.24 -6.58 -3.33
N SER A 115 0.15 -7.82 -3.60
CA SER A 115 -0.26 -8.59 -4.78
C SER A 115 -1.66 -9.22 -4.68
N SER A 116 -2.27 -9.22 -3.49
CA SER A 116 -3.63 -9.73 -3.25
C SER A 116 -4.45 -8.74 -2.40
N PRO A 117 -4.68 -7.52 -2.90
CA PRO A 117 -5.38 -6.48 -2.17
C PRO A 117 -6.86 -6.82 -1.97
N GLY A 118 -7.40 -6.51 -0.78
CA GLY A 118 -8.85 -6.60 -0.52
C GLY A 118 -9.65 -5.51 -1.26
N LEU A 119 -10.87 -5.85 -1.65
CA LEU A 119 -11.74 -4.98 -2.48
C LEU A 119 -12.77 -4.19 -1.66
N GLU A 120 -13.40 -4.80 -0.65
CA GLU A 120 -14.55 -4.25 0.07
C GLU A 120 -14.36 -2.78 0.51
N GLY A 121 -13.24 -2.49 1.18
CA GLY A 121 -12.98 -1.14 1.69
C GLY A 121 -12.75 -0.09 0.60
N ILE A 122 -12.14 -0.47 -0.52
CA ILE A 122 -11.84 0.47 -1.60
C ILE A 122 -13.03 0.66 -2.54
N GLU A 123 -13.79 -0.40 -2.85
CA GLU A 123 -15.01 -0.30 -3.63
C GLU A 123 -16.07 0.52 -2.89
N GLY A 124 -16.26 0.24 -1.59
CA GLY A 124 -17.21 0.99 -0.76
C GLY A 124 -16.88 2.50 -0.67
N ALA A 125 -15.60 2.87 -0.61
CA ALA A 125 -15.20 4.27 -0.52
C ALA A 125 -15.08 4.97 -1.88
N SER A 126 -14.78 4.25 -2.96
CA SER A 126 -14.62 4.83 -4.31
C SER A 126 -15.89 4.80 -5.16
N GLY A 127 -16.80 3.86 -4.89
CA GLY A 127 -17.98 3.57 -5.70
C GLY A 127 -17.66 2.89 -7.03
N ILE A 128 -16.44 2.35 -7.19
CA ILE A 128 -15.98 1.70 -8.41
C ILE A 128 -16.09 0.19 -8.24
N ASP A 129 -16.68 -0.49 -9.22
CA ASP A 129 -16.65 -1.96 -9.34
C ASP A 129 -15.28 -2.39 -9.84
N ILE A 130 -14.38 -2.70 -8.91
CA ILE A 130 -13.01 -3.12 -9.19
C ILE A 130 -12.98 -4.60 -9.56
N ALA A 131 -13.84 -5.42 -8.96
CA ALA A 131 -13.97 -6.84 -9.28
C ALA A 131 -14.22 -7.05 -10.77
N SER A 132 -15.21 -6.37 -11.36
CA SER A 132 -15.48 -6.46 -12.80
C SER A 132 -14.30 -5.97 -13.63
N ARG A 133 -13.59 -4.91 -13.21
CA ARG A 133 -12.41 -4.40 -13.92
C ARG A 133 -11.25 -5.38 -13.94
N ILE A 134 -11.11 -6.23 -12.91
CA ILE A 134 -10.14 -7.33 -12.91
C ILE A 134 -10.55 -8.38 -13.95
N ILE A 135 -11.84 -8.73 -14.02
CA ILE A 135 -12.37 -9.67 -15.01
C ILE A 135 -12.17 -9.13 -16.44
N ASP A 136 -12.54 -7.87 -16.70
CA ASP A 136 -12.32 -7.21 -18.00
C ASP A 136 -10.86 -7.29 -18.43
N PHE A 137 -9.94 -7.01 -17.50
CA PHE A 137 -8.50 -7.10 -17.76
C PHE A 137 -8.09 -8.55 -18.11
N LEU A 138 -8.59 -9.54 -17.39
CA LEU A 138 -8.32 -10.95 -17.67
C LEU A 138 -8.87 -11.37 -19.04
N GLU A 139 -10.11 -11.01 -19.37
CA GLU A 139 -10.73 -11.34 -20.66
C GLU A 139 -9.94 -10.79 -21.85
N GLN A 140 -9.35 -9.61 -21.71
CA GLN A 140 -8.55 -8.96 -22.76
C GLN A 140 -7.12 -9.51 -22.89
N ASN A 141 -6.56 -10.09 -21.84
CA ASN A 141 -5.13 -10.41 -21.77
C ASN A 141 -4.83 -11.91 -21.61
N ALA A 142 -5.79 -12.69 -21.11
CA ALA A 142 -5.63 -14.12 -20.92
C ALA A 142 -5.61 -14.83 -22.29
N SER A 143 -4.61 -15.67 -22.48
CA SER A 143 -4.51 -16.55 -23.64
C SER A 143 -4.20 -17.96 -23.15
N TYR A 144 -4.84 -18.96 -23.76
CA TYR A 144 -4.64 -20.35 -23.39
C TYR A 144 -3.15 -20.72 -23.46
N GLY A 145 -2.63 -21.32 -22.40
CA GLY A 145 -1.22 -21.71 -22.28
C GLY A 145 -0.24 -20.59 -21.90
N LYS A 146 -0.69 -19.33 -21.80
CA LYS A 146 0.17 -18.19 -21.38
C LYS A 146 0.06 -17.93 -19.88
N THR A 147 0.63 -18.84 -19.08
CA THR A 147 0.57 -18.79 -17.61
C THR A 147 1.89 -18.40 -16.95
N GLU A 148 2.88 -17.95 -17.73
CA GLU A 148 4.18 -17.54 -17.21
C GLU A 148 4.05 -16.32 -16.30
N THR A 149 4.80 -16.33 -15.19
CA THR A 149 4.92 -15.18 -14.30
C THR A 149 5.66 -14.04 -15.00
N LYS A 150 5.19 -12.82 -14.78
CA LYS A 150 5.94 -11.62 -15.18
C LYS A 150 6.85 -11.24 -14.01
N GLY A 151 8.15 -11.11 -14.26
CA GLY A 151 9.15 -10.75 -13.24
C GLY A 151 10.11 -11.89 -12.91
N VAL A 152 11.04 -11.62 -12.01
CA VAL A 152 12.11 -12.55 -11.57
C VAL A 152 11.82 -13.21 -10.22
N GLY A 153 10.57 -13.10 -9.74
CA GLY A 153 10.13 -13.61 -8.44
C GLY A 153 10.14 -15.12 -8.37
#